data_AF-H2ZN68-F1
#
_entry.id   AF-H2ZN68-F1
#
_cell.length_a   1.000
_cell.length_b   1.000
_cell.length_c   1.000
_cell.angle_alpha   90.00
_cell.angle_beta   90.00
_cell.angle_gamma   90.00
#
_symmetry.space_group_name_H-M   'P 1'
#
loop_
_entity.id
_entity.type
_entity.pdbx_description
1 polymer ?
#
loop_
_entity_poly.entity_id
_entity_poly.type
_entity_poly.pdbx_seq_one_letter_code
_entity_poly.pdbx_strand_id
1 'polypeptide(L)'
;MPSQVECTRRLTSPKVVLQLYSTIEVIRKQRQIANLQRVIRVMEKEYGYKPTEILQHIHNAVLDKVVVETITVGCKGSKVGVEQEGYWIPDREQLLSELAVEKHDWYCFRCHDAGLVVPCANCSLVYHPDCLTTLESKNIGPKWRCPWCKKQKQHSTKREKIELSRCLHFVATQQKESIPELQQRPTLEDFAYYDFLIHSHYDLTILQGIARNVCSPLL
;
A
#
# COMPACT_ATOMS: atom_id res chain seq x y z
N MET A 1 -18.25 -5.58 21.38
CA MET A 1 -18.57 -6.47 20.24
C MET A 1 -18.15 -5.74 18.99
N PRO A 2 -17.08 -6.14 18.29
CA PRO A 2 -16.70 -5.46 17.05
C PRO A 2 -17.87 -5.57 16.07
N SER A 3 -18.38 -4.42 15.63
CA SER A 3 -19.39 -4.36 14.58
C SER A 3 -18.82 -5.05 13.34
N GLN A 4 -19.61 -5.88 12.65
CA GLN A 4 -19.23 -6.71 11.48
C GLN A 4 -18.66 -5.95 10.25
N VAL A 5 -18.24 -4.70 10.43
CA VAL A 5 -17.77 -3.76 9.40
C VAL A 5 -16.26 -3.55 9.52
N GLU A 6 -15.70 -3.65 10.72
CA GLU A 6 -14.26 -3.55 10.91
C GLU A 6 -13.58 -4.82 10.44
N CYS A 7 -12.58 -4.68 9.58
CA CYS A 7 -11.76 -5.80 9.13
C CYS A 7 -10.28 -5.47 9.30
N THR A 8 -9.53 -6.44 9.81
CA THR A 8 -8.07 -6.38 9.77
C THR A 8 -7.64 -6.68 8.35
N ARG A 9 -6.90 -5.74 7.75
CA ARG A 9 -6.28 -5.93 6.43
C ARG A 9 -4.83 -6.35 6.64
N ARG A 10 -3.87 -5.56 6.18
CA ARG A 10 -2.46 -5.81 6.50
C ARG A 10 -2.17 -5.41 7.93
N LEU A 11 -1.17 -6.06 8.53
CA LEU A 11 -0.62 -5.76 9.86
C LEU A 11 0.68 -4.96 9.79
N THR A 12 1.37 -5.02 8.65
CA THR A 12 2.70 -4.45 8.45
C THR A 12 2.60 -3.14 7.71
N SER A 13 3.18 -2.09 8.29
CA SER A 13 3.23 -0.78 7.63
C SER A 13 4.02 -0.86 6.32
N PRO A 14 3.63 -0.11 5.27
CA PRO A 14 4.32 -0.17 3.99
C PRO A 14 5.79 0.27 4.11
N LYS A 15 6.10 1.17 5.05
CA LYS A 15 7.47 1.55 5.38
C LYS A 15 8.30 0.36 5.88
N VAL A 16 7.76 -0.41 6.82
CA VAL A 16 8.44 -1.58 7.37
C VAL A 16 8.63 -2.66 6.30
N VAL A 17 7.64 -2.87 5.42
CA VAL A 17 7.79 -3.79 4.28
C VAL A 17 8.97 -3.40 3.39
N LEU A 18 9.08 -2.12 3.01
CA LEU A 18 10.21 -1.63 2.20
C LEU A 18 11.56 -1.81 2.90
N GLN A 19 11.61 -1.58 4.21
CA GLN A 19 12.83 -1.78 5.02
C GLN A 19 13.22 -3.26 5.10
N LEU A 20 12.24 -4.15 5.26
CA LEU A 20 12.46 -5.60 5.22
C LEU A 20 12.96 -6.04 3.84
N TYR A 21 12.37 -5.52 2.76
CA TYR A 21 12.80 -5.84 1.39
C TYR A 21 14.24 -5.40 1.14
N SER A 22 14.56 -4.15 1.49
CA SER A 22 15.93 -3.63 1.41
C SER A 22 16.91 -4.51 2.21
N THR A 23 16.53 -4.91 3.43
CA THR A 23 17.33 -5.79 4.27
C THR A 23 17.56 -7.16 3.63
N ILE A 24 16.51 -7.80 3.12
CA ILE A 24 16.58 -9.11 2.47
C ILE A 24 17.48 -9.02 1.24
N GLU A 25 17.30 -8.00 0.40
CA GLU A 25 18.13 -7.76 -0.79
C GLU A 25 19.61 -7.59 -0.44
N VAL A 26 19.94 -6.81 0.59
CA VAL A 26 21.34 -6.59 1.01
C VAL A 26 21.98 -7.92 1.43
N ILE A 27 21.28 -8.74 2.23
CA ILE A 27 21.79 -10.06 2.65
C ILE A 27 21.94 -10.99 1.45
N ARG A 28 20.97 -10.98 0.53
CA ARG A 28 20.96 -11.83 -0.67
C ARG A 28 22.05 -11.43 -1.66
N LYS A 29 22.34 -10.13 -1.83
CA LYS A 29 23.46 -9.61 -2.63
C LYS A 29 24.81 -10.15 -2.15
N GLN A 30 24.95 -10.45 -0.85
CA GLN A 30 26.14 -11.11 -0.28
C GLN A 30 26.17 -12.64 -0.47
N ARG A 31 25.19 -13.20 -1.19
CA ARG A 31 24.95 -14.62 -1.41
C ARG A 31 24.72 -15.39 -0.10
N GLN A 32 24.05 -14.76 0.87
CA GLN A 32 23.69 -15.36 2.15
C GLN A 32 22.18 -15.55 2.27
N ILE A 33 21.75 -16.50 3.10
CA ILE A 33 20.34 -16.69 3.46
C ILE A 33 19.92 -15.59 4.41
N ALA A 34 18.85 -14.86 4.09
CA ALA A 34 18.23 -13.91 4.99
C ALA A 34 17.48 -14.67 6.11
N ASN A 35 18.22 -15.14 7.10
CA ASN A 35 17.65 -15.77 8.30
C ASN A 35 17.38 -14.71 9.38
N LEU A 36 16.66 -15.11 10.42
CA LEU A 36 16.22 -14.23 11.50
C LEU A 36 17.35 -13.39 12.11
N GLN A 37 18.46 -14.05 12.44
CA GLN A 37 19.62 -13.40 13.06
C GLN A 37 20.33 -12.39 12.15
N ARG A 38 20.30 -12.58 10.83
CA ARG A 38 20.86 -11.61 9.89
C ARG A 38 19.90 -10.45 9.66
N VAL A 39 18.61 -10.73 9.53
CA VAL A 39 17.59 -9.68 9.38
C VAL A 39 17.57 -8.78 10.60
N ILE A 40 17.58 -9.33 11.81
CA ILE A 40 17.65 -8.58 13.07
C ILE A 40 18.87 -7.65 13.07
N ARG A 41 20.08 -8.19 12.83
CA ARG A 41 21.31 -7.39 12.84
C ARG A 41 21.30 -6.22 11.85
N VAL A 42 20.77 -6.42 10.64
CA VAL A 42 20.70 -5.36 9.63
C VAL A 42 19.63 -4.33 10.01
N MET A 43 18.45 -4.78 10.41
CA MET A 43 17.33 -3.90 10.79
C MET A 43 17.65 -3.06 12.04
N GLU A 44 18.29 -3.65 13.06
CA GLU A 44 18.76 -2.92 14.24
C GLU A 44 19.77 -1.83 13.86
N LYS A 45 20.73 -2.18 12.99
CA LYS A 45 21.81 -1.27 12.60
C LYS A 45 21.33 -0.11 11.72
N GLU A 46 20.53 -0.40 10.69
CA GLU A 46 20.15 0.58 9.67
C GLU A 46 18.89 1.38 10.04
N TYR A 47 18.00 0.81 10.85
CA TYR A 47 16.70 1.43 11.19
C TYR A 47 16.44 1.59 12.69
N GLY A 48 17.28 1.04 13.56
CA GLY A 48 17.20 1.25 15.01
C GLY A 48 16.05 0.54 15.73
N TYR A 49 15.39 -0.42 15.07
CA TYR A 49 14.34 -1.23 15.71
C TYR A 49 14.94 -2.18 16.75
N LYS A 50 14.19 -2.52 17.79
CA LYS A 50 14.60 -3.55 18.76
C LYS A 50 14.37 -4.96 18.20
N PRO A 51 15.11 -5.98 18.65
CA PRO A 51 14.91 -7.36 18.20
C PRO A 51 13.46 -7.84 18.33
N THR A 52 12.79 -7.54 19.43
CA THR A 52 11.39 -7.93 19.65
C THR A 52 10.43 -7.28 18.65
N GLU A 53 10.67 -6.02 18.27
CA GLU A 53 9.88 -5.32 17.26
C GLU A 53 10.13 -5.92 15.87
N ILE A 54 11.38 -6.23 15.54
CA ILE A 54 11.76 -6.86 14.27
C ILE A 54 11.12 -8.24 14.13
N LEU A 55 11.12 -9.05 15.19
CA LEU A 55 10.42 -10.34 15.21
C LEU A 55 8.93 -10.17 14.89
N GLN A 56 8.27 -9.20 15.52
CA GLN A 56 6.86 -8.94 15.28
C GLN A 56 6.61 -8.45 13.84
N HIS A 57 7.49 -7.58 13.31
CA HIS A 57 7.41 -7.09 11.95
C HIS A 57 7.56 -8.21 10.91
N ILE A 58 8.52 -9.12 11.10
CA ILE A 58 8.70 -10.28 10.21
C ILE A 58 7.46 -11.19 10.27
N HIS A 59 7.00 -11.53 11.48
CA HIS A 59 5.81 -12.36 11.66
C HIS A 59 4.58 -11.75 10.97
N ASN A 60 4.32 -10.46 11.17
CA ASN A 60 3.22 -9.76 10.52
C ASN A 60 3.39 -9.72 9.00
N ALA A 61 4.60 -9.51 8.49
CA ALA A 61 4.88 -9.48 7.06
C ALA A 61 4.64 -10.85 6.40
N VAL A 62 4.94 -11.94 7.12
CA VAL A 62 4.64 -13.31 6.68
C VAL A 62 3.12 -13.56 6.67
N LEU A 63 2.39 -13.13 7.71
CA LEU A 63 0.93 -13.22 7.73
C LEU A 63 0.25 -12.41 6.62
N ASP A 64 0.79 -11.23 6.32
CA ASP A 64 0.35 -10.36 5.22
C ASP A 64 0.75 -10.90 3.84
N LYS A 65 1.52 -11.99 3.80
CA LYS A 65 2.11 -12.61 2.60
C LYS A 65 2.98 -11.67 1.77
N VAL A 66 3.46 -10.60 2.38
CA VAL A 66 4.44 -9.70 1.76
C VAL A 66 5.86 -10.18 2.00
N VAL A 67 6.09 -11.14 2.90
CA VAL A 67 7.35 -11.87 3.04
C VAL A 67 7.05 -13.37 3.06
N VAL A 68 7.88 -14.17 2.40
CA VAL A 68 7.76 -15.62 2.40
C VAL A 68 8.80 -16.22 3.35
N GLU A 69 8.35 -17.04 4.29
CA GLU A 69 9.21 -17.83 5.17
C GLU A 69 9.28 -19.28 4.65
N THR A 70 10.49 -19.80 4.47
CA THR A 70 10.73 -21.21 4.07
C THR A 70 11.91 -21.80 4.81
N ILE A 71 11.88 -23.12 5.03
CA ILE A 71 13.05 -23.86 5.50
C ILE A 71 14.00 -24.05 4.31
N THR A 72 15.26 -23.63 4.48
CA THR A 72 16.26 -23.65 3.42
C THR A 72 17.61 -24.13 3.92
N VAL A 73 18.36 -24.79 3.05
CA VAL A 73 19.68 -25.33 3.39
C VAL A 73 20.75 -24.28 3.14
N GLY A 74 21.65 -24.08 4.10
CA GLY A 74 22.79 -23.19 3.95
C GLY A 74 23.67 -23.55 2.74
N CYS A 75 23.89 -22.59 1.84
CA CYS A 75 24.74 -22.79 0.66
C CYS A 75 26.15 -22.17 0.78
N LYS A 76 26.48 -21.49 1.90
CA LYS A 76 27.76 -20.77 2.05
C LYS A 76 28.22 -20.66 3.51
N GLY A 77 29.54 -20.79 3.72
CA GLY A 77 30.21 -20.60 5.01
C GLY A 77 30.12 -21.79 5.97
N SER A 78 30.33 -21.57 7.26
CA SER A 78 30.38 -22.64 8.28
C SER A 78 29.05 -23.35 8.55
N LYS A 79 27.95 -22.90 7.92
CA LYS A 79 26.61 -23.49 8.04
C LYS A 79 26.13 -24.13 6.73
N VAL A 80 27.04 -24.55 5.86
CA VAL A 80 26.70 -25.27 4.63
C VAL A 80 26.03 -26.60 4.99
N GLY A 81 24.92 -26.94 4.32
CA GLY A 81 24.18 -28.17 4.58
C GLY A 81 23.23 -28.12 5.79
N VAL A 82 23.20 -27.01 6.54
CA VAL A 82 22.33 -26.87 7.73
C VAL A 82 21.02 -26.18 7.34
N GLU A 83 19.91 -26.84 7.66
CA GLU A 83 18.55 -26.30 7.53
C GLU A 83 18.34 -25.09 8.45
N GLN A 84 17.85 -24.00 7.87
CA GLN A 84 17.56 -22.75 8.55
C GLN A 84 16.35 -22.06 7.91
N GLU A 85 15.59 -21.34 8.71
CA GLU A 85 14.55 -20.43 8.21
C GLU A 85 15.19 -19.35 7.33
N GLY A 86 14.59 -19.13 6.17
CA GLY A 86 14.95 -18.11 5.20
C GLY A 86 13.73 -17.26 4.85
N TYR A 87 13.93 -15.94 4.87
CA TYR A 87 12.96 -14.95 4.46
C TYR A 87 13.23 -14.48 3.03
N TRP A 88 12.16 -14.37 2.24
CA TRP A 88 12.20 -14.05 0.82
C TRP A 88 11.15 -13.01 0.47
N ILE A 89 11.43 -12.24 -0.58
CA ILE A 89 10.44 -11.37 -1.19
C ILE A 89 9.58 -12.24 -2.11
N PRO A 90 8.23 -12.19 -2.01
CA PRO A 90 7.35 -13.02 -2.83
C PRO A 90 7.50 -12.73 -4.32
N ASP A 91 7.36 -13.77 -5.14
CA ASP A 91 7.32 -13.61 -6.60
C ASP A 91 6.05 -12.87 -7.02
N ARG A 92 6.18 -11.98 -8.01
CA ARG A 92 5.10 -11.12 -8.49
C ARG A 92 3.86 -11.92 -8.93
N GLU A 93 4.06 -13.02 -9.64
CA GLU A 93 2.99 -13.84 -10.20
C GLU A 93 2.13 -14.49 -9.10
N GLN A 94 2.77 -14.95 -8.02
CA GLN A 94 2.07 -15.55 -6.88
C GLN A 94 1.15 -14.50 -6.23
N LEU A 95 1.64 -13.28 -6.05
CA LEU A 95 0.89 -12.24 -5.36
C LEU A 95 -0.23 -11.62 -6.20
N LEU A 96 -0.01 -11.39 -7.50
CA LEU A 96 -1.00 -10.76 -8.38
C LEU A 96 -2.35 -11.46 -8.37
N SER A 97 -2.35 -12.78 -8.26
CA SER A 97 -3.58 -13.59 -8.19
C SER A 97 -4.42 -13.28 -6.94
N GLU A 98 -3.79 -13.03 -5.80
CA GLU A 98 -4.46 -12.69 -4.54
C GLU A 98 -4.89 -11.22 -4.50
N LEU A 99 -4.05 -10.31 -5.03
CA LEU A 99 -4.35 -8.88 -5.05
C LEU A 99 -5.54 -8.53 -5.96
N ALA A 100 -5.75 -9.29 -7.05
CA ALA A 100 -6.81 -9.03 -8.03
C ALA A 100 -8.24 -9.20 -7.47
N VAL A 101 -8.40 -9.90 -6.34
CA VAL A 101 -9.71 -10.15 -5.71
C VAL A 101 -10.10 -9.00 -4.77
N GLU A 102 -9.14 -8.20 -4.35
CA GLU A 102 -9.36 -7.18 -3.34
C GLU A 102 -10.05 -5.93 -3.92
N LYS A 103 -11.06 -5.44 -3.20
CA LYS A 103 -11.84 -4.26 -3.61
C LYS A 103 -11.42 -2.99 -2.91
N HIS A 104 -10.82 -3.11 -1.71
CA HIS A 104 -10.43 -1.96 -0.91
C HIS A 104 -8.94 -1.97 -0.59
N ASP A 105 -8.41 -0.77 -0.39
CA ASP A 105 -7.01 -0.55 -0.05
C ASP A 105 -6.64 -1.27 1.26
N TRP A 106 -5.37 -1.62 1.40
CA TRP A 106 -4.83 -2.25 2.62
C TRP A 106 -4.49 -1.23 3.69
N TYR A 107 -4.30 0.03 3.31
CA TYR A 107 -3.79 1.08 4.17
C TYR A 107 -4.83 2.17 4.41
N CYS A 108 -4.88 2.66 5.64
CA CYS A 108 -5.78 3.76 6.00
C CYS A 108 -5.47 5.00 5.16
N PHE A 109 -6.50 5.58 4.56
CA PHE A 109 -6.35 6.75 3.69
C PHE A 109 -5.83 8.00 4.43
N ARG A 110 -5.97 8.07 5.76
CA ARG A 110 -5.55 9.25 6.54
C ARG A 110 -4.10 9.19 7.01
N CYS A 111 -3.68 8.05 7.57
CA CYS A 111 -2.33 7.91 8.13
C CYS A 111 -1.40 7.05 7.27
N HIS A 112 -1.92 6.40 6.23
CA HIS A 112 -1.20 5.53 5.30
C HIS A 112 -0.60 4.28 5.97
N ASP A 113 -1.13 3.90 7.13
CA ASP A 113 -0.66 2.74 7.89
C ASP A 113 -1.64 1.56 7.84
N ALA A 114 -1.13 0.39 8.18
CA ALA A 114 -1.81 -0.89 8.22
C ALA A 114 -2.61 -1.07 9.53
N GLY A 115 -3.46 -2.10 9.59
CA GLY A 115 -4.16 -2.51 10.81
C GLY A 115 -5.67 -2.72 10.62
N LEU A 116 -6.41 -2.50 11.71
CA LEU A 116 -7.87 -2.60 11.75
C LEU A 116 -8.52 -1.42 11.07
N VAL A 117 -9.29 -1.66 10.00
CA VAL A 117 -9.89 -0.58 9.21
C VAL A 117 -11.36 -0.80 8.93
N VAL A 118 -12.05 0.29 8.60
CA VAL A 118 -13.43 0.33 8.14
C VAL A 118 -13.43 0.65 6.64
N PRO A 119 -13.93 -0.26 5.78
CA PRO A 119 -14.01 -0.02 4.35
C PRO A 119 -15.20 0.86 3.97
N CYS A 120 -15.02 1.70 2.95
CA CYS A 120 -16.11 2.49 2.39
C CYS A 120 -17.03 1.63 1.51
N ALA A 121 -18.35 1.78 1.63
CA ALA A 121 -19.29 1.07 0.76
C ALA A 121 -19.30 1.54 -0.72
N ASN A 122 -18.61 2.63 -1.07
CA ASN A 122 -18.72 3.29 -2.39
C ASN A 122 -17.39 3.56 -3.10
N CYS A 123 -16.25 3.31 -2.46
CA CYS A 123 -14.93 3.43 -3.08
C CYS A 123 -13.96 2.45 -2.41
N SER A 124 -12.75 2.33 -2.95
CA SER A 124 -11.71 1.46 -2.42
C SER A 124 -11.09 1.95 -1.10
N LEU A 125 -11.40 3.16 -0.63
CA LEU A 125 -10.74 3.72 0.56
C LEU A 125 -11.16 3.04 1.86
N VAL A 126 -10.20 2.90 2.76
CA VAL A 126 -10.38 2.39 4.13
C VAL A 126 -9.82 3.37 5.16
N TYR A 127 -10.29 3.31 6.40
CA TYR A 127 -9.85 4.19 7.48
C TYR A 127 -9.75 3.42 8.79
N HIS A 128 -8.73 3.67 9.62
CA HIS A 128 -8.80 3.23 11.01
C HIS A 128 -9.96 3.94 11.72
N PRO A 129 -10.70 3.26 12.63
CA PRO A 129 -11.70 3.91 13.47
C PRO A 129 -11.16 5.15 14.19
N ASP A 130 -9.93 5.05 14.71
CA ASP A 130 -9.25 6.13 15.44
C ASP A 130 -8.79 7.29 14.53
N CYS A 131 -8.66 7.02 13.24
CA CYS A 131 -8.38 8.07 12.25
C CYS A 131 -9.65 8.83 11.82
N LEU A 132 -10.84 8.46 12.31
CA LEU A 132 -12.07 9.18 12.00
C LEU A 132 -12.42 10.15 13.13
N THR A 133 -12.88 11.35 12.76
CA THR A 133 -13.47 12.24 13.76
C THR A 133 -14.74 11.63 14.34
N THR A 134 -15.18 12.10 15.51
CA THR A 134 -16.41 11.64 16.17
C THR A 134 -17.65 11.75 15.26
N LEU A 135 -17.69 12.72 14.34
CA LEU A 135 -18.80 12.84 13.37
C LEU A 135 -18.69 11.84 12.21
N GLU A 136 -17.48 11.49 11.80
CA GLU A 136 -17.23 10.57 10.70
C GLU A 136 -17.41 9.10 11.11
N SER A 137 -17.08 8.78 12.36
CA SER A 137 -17.27 7.45 12.97
C SER A 137 -18.71 7.19 13.44
N LYS A 138 -19.59 8.20 13.41
CA LYS A 138 -21.02 7.99 13.65
C LYS A 138 -21.59 7.00 12.63
N ASN A 139 -22.28 5.98 13.16
CA ASN A 139 -22.98 4.96 12.37
C ASN A 139 -22.05 4.16 11.44
N ILE A 140 -20.86 3.78 11.92
CA ILE A 140 -20.09 2.72 11.26
C ILE A 140 -20.99 1.48 11.19
N GLY A 141 -21.21 1.04 9.96
CA GLY A 141 -22.25 0.08 9.57
C GLY A 141 -21.96 -0.42 8.16
N PRO A 142 -22.62 -1.48 7.67
CA PRO A 142 -22.37 -2.05 6.34
C PRO A 142 -22.53 -1.07 5.16
N LYS A 143 -23.29 0.00 5.36
CA LYS A 143 -23.53 1.07 4.35
C LYS A 143 -22.71 2.34 4.64
N TRP A 144 -21.72 2.27 5.53
CA TRP A 144 -20.91 3.42 5.89
C TRP A 144 -20.18 3.96 4.66
N ARG A 145 -20.14 5.29 4.56
CA ARG A 145 -19.42 6.01 3.50
C ARG A 145 -18.35 6.87 4.12
N CYS A 146 -17.18 6.86 3.50
CA CYS A 146 -16.04 7.64 3.96
C CYS A 146 -16.27 9.15 3.85
N PRO A 147 -15.47 9.97 4.56
CA PRO A 147 -15.56 11.42 4.51
C PRO A 147 -15.46 11.98 3.09
N TRP A 148 -14.63 11.36 2.23
CA TRP A 148 -14.46 11.76 0.84
C TRP A 148 -15.74 11.57 0.02
N CYS A 149 -16.36 10.38 0.05
CA CYS A 149 -17.63 10.13 -0.64
C CYS A 149 -18.80 10.96 -0.08
N LYS A 150 -18.79 11.28 1.22
CA LYS A 150 -19.82 12.16 1.82
C LYS A 150 -19.74 13.59 1.30
N LYS A 151 -18.52 14.12 1.08
CA LYS A 151 -18.29 15.50 0.56
C LYS A 151 -18.67 15.68 -0.91
N GLN A 152 -18.67 14.61 -1.71
CA GLN A 152 -18.96 14.67 -3.15
C GLN A 152 -20.43 15.00 -3.51
N LYS A 153 -21.33 15.12 -2.53
CA LYS A 153 -22.76 15.40 -2.74
C LYS A 153 -23.09 16.88 -3.03
N GLN A 154 -22.11 17.75 -3.28
CA GLN A 154 -22.42 19.14 -3.61
C GLN A 154 -22.99 19.24 -5.02
N HIS A 155 -24.18 19.84 -5.14
CA HIS A 155 -24.81 20.14 -6.41
C HIS A 155 -23.98 21.21 -7.13
N SER A 156 -23.28 20.83 -8.20
CA SER A 156 -22.63 21.75 -9.12
C SER A 156 -23.38 21.80 -10.45
N THR A 157 -23.59 22.99 -10.96
CA THR A 157 -24.18 23.23 -12.27
C THR A 157 -23.26 22.70 -13.37
N LYS A 158 -23.83 22.42 -14.56
CA LYS A 158 -23.04 21.98 -15.72
C LYS A 158 -21.93 22.97 -16.07
N ARG A 159 -22.20 24.28 -15.94
CA ARG A 159 -21.22 25.34 -16.24
C ARG A 159 -20.05 25.31 -15.25
N GLU A 160 -20.32 25.20 -13.96
CA GLU A 160 -19.27 25.10 -12.94
C GLU A 160 -18.39 23.87 -13.12
N LYS A 161 -18.98 22.74 -13.52
CA LYS A 161 -18.23 21.51 -13.84
C LYS A 161 -17.27 21.73 -15.02
N ILE A 162 -17.72 22.41 -16.07
CA ILE A 162 -16.88 22.71 -17.24
C ILE A 162 -15.71 23.63 -16.87
N GLU A 163 -15.96 24.70 -16.11
CA GLU A 163 -14.90 25.61 -15.68
C GLU A 163 -13.93 24.91 -14.72
N LEU A 164 -14.43 24.13 -13.76
CA LEU A 164 -13.59 23.34 -12.87
C LEU A 164 -12.71 22.36 -13.66
N SER A 165 -13.26 21.68 -14.66
CA SER A 165 -12.51 20.79 -15.54
C SER A 165 -11.41 21.53 -16.31
N ARG A 166 -11.66 22.75 -16.80
CA ARG A 166 -10.62 23.58 -17.44
C ARG A 166 -9.51 23.95 -16.46
N CYS A 167 -9.85 24.38 -15.26
CA CYS A 167 -8.88 24.69 -14.21
C CYS A 167 -8.05 23.46 -13.83
N LEU A 168 -8.68 22.32 -13.58
CA LEU A 168 -8.00 21.06 -13.26
C LEU A 168 -7.09 20.59 -14.40
N HIS A 169 -7.54 20.76 -15.65
CA HIS A 169 -6.72 20.44 -16.81
C HIS A 169 -5.45 21.28 -16.87
N PHE A 170 -5.57 22.60 -16.68
CA PHE A 170 -4.44 23.53 -16.65
C PHE A 170 -3.46 23.20 -15.52
N VAL A 171 -3.97 22.99 -14.30
CA VAL A 171 -3.15 22.62 -13.13
C VAL A 171 -2.43 21.30 -13.38
N ALA A 172 -3.11 20.27 -13.90
CA ALA A 172 -2.48 18.99 -14.20
C ALA A 172 -1.37 19.12 -15.26
N THR A 173 -1.54 19.97 -16.28
CA THR A 173 -0.50 20.24 -17.27
C THR A 173 0.73 20.89 -16.63
N GLN A 174 0.53 21.92 -15.81
CA GLN A 174 1.63 22.58 -15.10
C GLN A 174 2.36 21.64 -14.13
N GLN A 175 1.62 20.77 -13.44
CA GLN A 175 2.20 19.77 -12.55
C GLN A 175 3.01 18.72 -13.30
N LYS A 176 2.60 18.32 -14.51
CA LYS A 176 3.39 17.38 -15.33
C LYS A 176 4.73 17.97 -15.75
N GLU A 177 4.77 19.25 -16.07
CA GLU A 177 6.03 19.95 -16.41
C GLU A 177 6.93 20.10 -15.17
N SER A 178 6.34 20.30 -14.00
CA SER A 178 7.07 20.53 -12.75
C SER A 178 7.52 19.24 -12.05
N ILE A 179 6.75 18.15 -12.20
CA ILE A 179 6.97 16.87 -11.50
C ILE A 179 6.73 15.71 -12.49
N PRO A 180 7.69 15.41 -13.37
CA PRO A 180 7.55 14.39 -14.41
C PRO A 180 7.26 12.99 -13.84
N GLU A 181 7.72 12.70 -12.63
CA GLU A 181 7.54 11.40 -11.95
C GLU A 181 6.07 11.08 -11.65
N LEU A 182 5.21 12.09 -11.56
CA LEU A 182 3.77 11.93 -11.32
C LEU A 182 2.95 11.82 -12.61
N GLN A 183 3.59 11.93 -13.77
CA GLN A 183 2.90 11.94 -15.06
C GLN A 183 2.27 10.58 -15.40
N GLN A 184 2.95 9.50 -15.05
CA GLN A 184 2.59 8.14 -15.44
C GLN A 184 2.92 7.16 -14.31
N ARG A 185 2.29 5.98 -14.34
CA ARG A 185 2.67 4.86 -13.49
C ARG A 185 4.19 4.62 -13.57
N PRO A 186 4.87 4.50 -12.41
CA PRO A 186 6.29 4.16 -12.40
C PRO A 186 6.53 2.80 -13.06
N THR A 187 7.72 2.65 -13.67
CA THR A 187 8.12 1.36 -14.23
C THR A 187 8.44 0.37 -13.10
N LEU A 188 8.30 -0.92 -13.39
CA LEU A 188 8.69 -1.96 -12.43
C LEU A 188 10.22 -2.10 -12.31
N GLU A 189 10.99 -1.52 -13.22
CA GLU A 189 12.45 -1.44 -13.09
C GLU A 189 12.84 -0.49 -11.97
N ASP A 190 12.16 0.67 -11.90
CA ASP A 190 12.38 1.68 -10.87
C ASP A 190 11.73 1.29 -9.54
N PHE A 191 10.57 0.62 -9.60
CA PHE A 191 9.78 0.22 -8.44
C PHE A 191 9.25 -1.21 -8.56
N ALA A 192 10.15 -2.18 -8.38
CA ALA A 192 9.87 -3.62 -8.47
C ALA A 192 8.67 -4.09 -7.62
N TYR A 193 8.39 -3.36 -6.53
CA TYR A 193 7.37 -3.71 -5.54
C TYR A 193 6.14 -2.79 -5.57
N TYR A 194 5.98 -1.98 -6.62
CA TYR A 194 4.89 -1.01 -6.71
C TYR A 194 3.51 -1.66 -6.51
N ASP A 195 3.26 -2.74 -7.24
CA ASP A 195 1.99 -3.49 -7.20
C ASP A 195 1.73 -4.13 -5.82
N PHE A 196 2.79 -4.33 -5.02
CA PHE A 196 2.69 -4.97 -3.72
C PHE A 196 2.16 -3.98 -2.68
N LEU A 197 2.43 -2.68 -2.84
CA LEU A 197 2.13 -1.66 -1.83
C LEU A 197 1.01 -0.71 -2.28
N ILE A 198 0.73 -0.63 -3.58
CA ILE A 198 -0.24 0.30 -4.14
C ILE A 198 -1.44 -0.47 -4.69
N HIS A 199 -2.55 -0.43 -3.96
CA HIS A 199 -3.82 -1.03 -4.38
C HIS A 199 -4.45 -0.25 -5.55
N SER A 200 -4.59 1.07 -5.40
CA SER A 200 -5.22 1.94 -6.41
C SER A 200 -4.22 2.99 -6.90
N HIS A 201 -3.83 2.87 -8.16
CA HIS A 201 -2.92 3.82 -8.80
C HIS A 201 -3.65 5.06 -9.32
N TYR A 202 -3.04 6.22 -9.10
CA TYR A 202 -3.41 7.49 -9.71
C TYR A 202 -2.16 8.20 -10.21
N ASP A 203 -2.23 8.77 -11.40
CA ASP A 203 -1.23 9.65 -11.97
C ASP A 203 -1.90 10.89 -12.60
N LEU A 204 -1.12 11.89 -12.98
CA LEU A 204 -1.64 13.12 -13.57
C LEU A 204 -2.30 12.88 -14.92
N THR A 205 -1.97 11.81 -15.64
CA THR A 205 -2.61 11.46 -16.92
C THR A 205 -4.02 10.93 -16.71
N ILE A 206 -4.20 10.03 -15.75
CA ILE A 206 -5.51 9.52 -15.30
C ILE A 206 -6.36 10.67 -14.79
N LEU A 207 -5.83 11.50 -13.89
CA LEU A 207 -6.57 12.62 -13.30
C LEU A 207 -6.99 13.65 -14.37
N GLN A 208 -6.11 13.97 -15.32
CA GLN A 208 -6.41 14.86 -16.43
C GLN A 208 -7.45 14.26 -17.38
N GLY A 209 -7.42 12.95 -17.62
CA GLY A 209 -8.44 12.22 -18.38
C GLY A 209 -9.81 12.28 -17.71
N ILE A 210 -9.86 12.05 -16.40
CA ILE A 210 -11.10 12.17 -15.60
C ILE A 210 -11.66 13.61 -15.69
N ALA A 211 -10.81 14.63 -15.53
CA ALA A 211 -11.22 16.03 -15.64
C ALA A 211 -11.80 16.36 -17.03
N ARG A 212 -11.22 15.82 -18.11
CA ARG A 212 -11.74 15.99 -19.48
C ARG A 212 -13.10 15.32 -19.67
N ASN A 213 -13.31 14.12 -19.12
CA ASN A 213 -14.56 13.37 -19.28
C ASN A 213 -15.76 14.01 -18.57
N VAL A 214 -15.53 14.88 -17.57
CA VAL A 214 -16.58 15.72 -16.97
C VAL A 214 -17.11 16.78 -17.96
N CYS A 215 -16.32 17.15 -18.97
CA CYS A 215 -16.71 18.05 -20.07
C CYS A 215 -17.27 17.33 -21.30
N SER A 216 -17.10 16.01 -21.42
CA SER A 216 -17.57 15.27 -22.58
C SER A 216 -19.08 15.04 -22.46
N PRO A 217 -19.93 15.64 -23.31
CA PRO A 217 -21.26 15.12 -23.47
C PRO A 217 -21.08 13.70 -24.03
N LEU A 218 -21.55 12.68 -23.33
CA LEU A 218 -21.89 11.44 -24.00
C LEU A 218 -22.79 11.83 -25.19
N LEU A 219 -22.45 11.28 -26.36
CA LEU A 219 -23.29 11.27 -27.56
C LEU A 219 -24.77 11.08 -27.20
#